data_AF-A0A931XMP7-F1
#
_entry.id   AF-A0A931XMP7-F1
#
_cell.length_a   1.000
_cell.length_b   1.000
_cell.length_c   1.000
_cell.angle_alpha   90.00
_cell.angle_beta   90.00
_cell.angle_gamma   90.00
#
_symmetry.space_group_name_H-M   'P 1'
#
loop_
_entity.id
_entity.type
_entity.pdbx_description
1 polymer ?
#
loop_
_entity_poly.entity_id
_entity_poly.type
_entity_poly.pdbx_seq_one_letter_code
_entity_poly.pdbx_strand_id
1 'polypeptide(L)'
;MGRLKYFLLSLLLVIAVFVTASIFGQKSPTARLPAGYQKALELSQKYQPFQYRQTINYQLKGILKEKTETSWTIEKDGQTQTITSEAAFAPTFISRSKASLNLQKVEDSDLTLGLPVTISVSLDPASGQIAVQTIIIE
;
A
#
# COMPACT_ATOMS: atom_id res chain seq x y z
N MET A 1 -17.08 14.38 -51.79
CA MET A 1 -16.81 13.05 -51.19
C MET A 1 -15.59 13.04 -50.23
N GLY A 2 -15.42 14.06 -49.38
CA GLY A 2 -14.25 14.14 -48.47
C GLY A 2 -14.56 13.80 -47.01
N ARG A 3 -15.75 14.19 -46.51
CA ARG A 3 -16.08 14.16 -45.07
C ARG A 3 -16.29 12.77 -44.47
N LEU A 4 -16.77 11.81 -45.28
CA LEU A 4 -17.02 10.43 -44.82
C LEU A 4 -15.71 9.68 -44.51
N LYS A 5 -14.64 9.96 -45.27
CA LYS A 5 -13.32 9.33 -45.08
C LYS A 5 -12.66 9.78 -43.77
N TYR A 6 -12.77 11.06 -43.43
CA TYR A 6 -12.23 11.59 -42.17
C TYR A 6 -13.00 11.09 -40.94
N PHE A 7 -14.30 10.83 -41.09
CA PHE A 7 -15.13 10.28 -40.01
C PHE A 7 -14.80 8.81 -39.72
N LEU A 8 -14.52 8.03 -40.76
CA LEU A 8 -14.03 6.65 -40.62
C LEU A 8 -12.61 6.63 -40.03
N LEU A 9 -11.75 7.56 -40.45
CA LEU A 9 -10.38 7.65 -39.92
C LEU A 9 -10.36 8.03 -38.44
N SER A 10 -11.21 8.97 -38.01
CA SER A 10 -11.31 9.37 -36.60
C SER A 10 -11.93 8.27 -35.73
N LEU A 11 -12.95 7.56 -36.22
CA LEU A 11 -13.55 6.45 -35.49
C LEU A 11 -12.55 5.30 -35.28
N LEU A 12 -11.76 4.98 -36.31
CA LEU A 12 -10.74 3.93 -36.24
C LEU A 12 -9.59 4.30 -35.29
N LEU A 13 -9.26 5.59 -35.22
CA LEU A 13 -8.27 6.13 -34.29
C LEU A 13 -8.77 6.09 -32.84
N VAL A 14 -10.05 6.37 -32.60
CA VAL A 14 -10.68 6.25 -31.27
C VAL A 14 -10.68 4.80 -30.80
N ILE A 15 -11.02 3.85 -31.68
CA ILE A 15 -11.00 2.42 -31.35
C ILE A 15 -9.55 1.95 -31.07
N ALA A 16 -8.57 2.38 -31.85
CA ALA A 16 -7.17 2.05 -31.63
C ALA A 16 -6.63 2.59 -30.28
N VAL A 17 -7.05 3.79 -29.88
CA VAL A 17 -6.71 4.37 -28.56
C VAL A 17 -7.39 3.59 -27.43
N PHE A 18 -8.64 3.18 -27.60
CA PHE A 18 -9.36 2.39 -26.59
C PHE A 18 -8.77 0.98 -26.43
N VAL A 19 -8.36 0.35 -27.54
CA VAL A 19 -7.75 -0.99 -27.53
C VAL A 19 -6.33 -0.94 -26.94
N THR A 20 -5.53 0.08 -27.24
CA THR A 20 -4.21 0.24 -26.61
C THR A 20 -4.32 0.60 -25.12
N ALA A 21 -5.28 1.43 -24.71
CA ALA A 21 -5.54 1.69 -23.29
C ALA A 21 -6.01 0.43 -22.53
N SER A 22 -6.78 -0.44 -23.17
CA SER A 22 -7.27 -1.69 -22.57
C SER A 22 -6.18 -2.77 -22.47
N ILE A 23 -5.24 -2.82 -23.43
CA ILE A 23 -4.13 -3.79 -23.42
C ILE A 23 -2.99 -3.33 -22.50
N PHE A 24 -2.71 -2.02 -22.40
CA PHE A 24 -1.67 -1.49 -21.51
C PHE A 24 -2.16 -1.19 -20.09
N GLY A 25 -3.49 -1.14 -19.86
CA GLY A 25 -4.10 -0.92 -18.55
C GLY A 25 -4.04 -2.12 -17.59
N GLN A 26 -3.65 -3.31 -18.07
CA GLN A 26 -3.38 -4.47 -17.22
C GLN A 26 -1.89 -4.63 -16.90
N LYS A 27 -1.19 -3.53 -16.60
CA LYS A 27 -0.03 -3.65 -15.70
C LYS A 27 -0.58 -3.63 -14.30
N SER A 28 -0.93 -4.83 -13.80
CA SER A 28 -1.09 -5.08 -12.38
C SER A 28 0.04 -4.33 -11.66
N PRO A 29 -0.27 -3.40 -10.74
CA PRO A 29 0.74 -2.69 -9.99
C PRO A 29 1.35 -3.74 -9.07
N THR A 30 2.32 -4.48 -9.59
CA THR A 30 3.32 -5.13 -8.77
C THR A 30 4.14 -3.99 -8.22
N ALA A 31 3.57 -3.32 -7.22
CA ALA A 31 4.32 -2.68 -6.16
C ALA A 31 5.48 -3.61 -5.87
N ARG A 32 6.71 -3.09 -5.95
CA ARG A 32 7.91 -3.90 -5.71
C ARG A 32 7.89 -4.33 -4.24
N LEU A 33 7.15 -5.40 -3.96
CA LEU A 33 7.06 -5.98 -2.66
C LEU A 33 8.49 -6.46 -2.28
N PRO A 34 8.91 -6.30 -1.01
CA PRO A 34 10.23 -6.75 -0.56
C PRO A 34 10.50 -8.21 -0.97
N ALA A 35 11.75 -8.62 -1.19
CA ALA A 35 12.06 -9.97 -1.71
C ALA A 35 11.44 -11.13 -0.88
N GLY A 36 11.23 -10.94 0.42
CA GLY A 36 10.52 -11.89 1.27
C GLY A 36 9.03 -12.06 0.94
N TYR A 37 8.38 -11.02 0.42
CA TYR A 37 6.97 -11.04 0.01
C TYR A 37 6.72 -11.83 -1.26
N GLN A 38 7.60 -11.70 -2.25
CA GLN A 38 7.49 -12.47 -3.50
C GLN A 38 7.51 -13.97 -3.17
N LYS A 39 8.40 -14.37 -2.27
CA LYS A 39 8.51 -15.76 -1.79
C LYS A 39 7.29 -16.20 -0.98
N ALA A 40 6.75 -15.33 -0.12
CA ALA A 40 5.53 -15.63 0.65
C ALA A 40 4.29 -15.80 -0.24
N LEU A 41 4.15 -14.97 -1.27
CA LEU A 41 3.08 -15.05 -2.26
C LEU A 41 3.19 -16.31 -3.13
N GLU A 42 4.40 -16.66 -3.57
CA GLU A 42 4.65 -17.88 -4.34
C GLU A 42 4.29 -19.13 -3.52
N LEU A 43 4.70 -19.17 -2.25
CA LEU A 43 4.38 -20.28 -1.35
C LEU A 43 2.88 -20.37 -1.07
N SER A 44 2.19 -19.25 -0.83
CA SER A 44 0.74 -19.27 -0.57
C SER A 44 -0.07 -19.76 -1.79
N GLN A 45 0.36 -19.40 -3.01
CA GLN A 45 -0.27 -19.89 -4.24
C GLN A 45 0.01 -21.38 -4.50
N LYS A 46 1.18 -21.89 -4.10
CA LYS A 46 1.59 -23.28 -4.32
C LYS A 46 0.90 -24.28 -3.38
N TYR A 47 0.52 -23.86 -2.17
CA TYR A 47 -0.07 -24.74 -1.14
C TYR A 47 -1.58 -24.47 -0.92
N GLN A 48 -2.35 -24.35 -2.01
CA GLN A 48 -3.79 -24.07 -1.99
C GLN A 48 -4.71 -24.90 -1.06
N PRO A 49 -4.43 -26.14 -0.61
CA PRO A 49 -5.37 -26.83 0.29
C PRO A 49 -5.30 -26.39 1.76
N PHE A 50 -4.36 -25.53 2.18
CA PHE A 50 -4.44 -24.89 3.50
C PHE A 50 -5.39 -23.69 3.45
N GLN A 51 -6.68 -23.93 3.72
CA GLN A 51 -7.73 -22.91 3.89
C GLN A 51 -7.55 -22.02 5.14
N TYR A 52 -6.33 -21.62 5.47
CA TYR A 52 -6.12 -20.54 6.41
C TYR A 52 -5.86 -19.27 5.61
N ARG A 53 -6.96 -18.59 5.24
CA ARG A 53 -6.96 -17.21 4.72
C ARG A 53 -6.49 -16.27 5.84
N GLN A 54 -5.23 -16.38 6.22
CA GLN A 54 -4.65 -15.56 7.28
C GLN A 54 -4.10 -14.29 6.65
N THR A 55 -4.73 -13.17 6.97
CA THR A 55 -4.15 -11.84 6.76
C THR A 55 -2.73 -11.82 7.30
N ILE A 56 -1.78 -11.40 6.47
CA ILE A 56 -0.38 -11.32 6.88
C ILE A 56 -0.22 -9.99 7.63
N ASN A 57 0.02 -10.06 8.93
CA ASN A 57 0.26 -8.89 9.76
C ASN A 57 1.77 -8.71 9.98
N TYR A 58 2.26 -7.50 9.79
CA TYR A 58 3.66 -7.16 10.00
C TYR A 58 3.80 -5.78 10.60
N GLN A 59 4.92 -5.56 11.27
CA GLN A 59 5.25 -4.29 11.91
C GLN A 59 6.53 -3.73 11.31
N LEU A 60 6.46 -2.47 10.89
CA LEU A 60 7.59 -1.71 10.41
C LEU A 60 7.98 -0.69 11.46
N LYS A 61 9.25 -0.65 11.82
CA LYS A 61 9.79 0.28 12.82
C LYS A 61 10.79 1.21 12.14
N GLY A 62 10.73 2.50 12.43
CA GLY A 62 11.66 3.45 11.86
C GLY A 62 11.38 4.87 12.30
N ILE A 63 12.13 5.81 11.74
CA ILE A 63 11.91 7.24 11.95
C ILE A 63 10.95 7.74 10.87
N LEU A 64 9.85 8.36 11.26
CA LEU A 64 8.90 8.95 10.31
C LEU A 64 9.57 10.14 9.59
N LYS A 65 9.64 10.07 8.27
CA LYS A 65 10.22 11.15 7.44
C LYS A 65 9.17 11.96 6.73
N GLU A 66 8.11 11.30 6.27
CA GLU A 66 7.00 11.94 5.57
C GLU A 66 5.69 11.25 5.93
N LYS A 67 4.58 12.01 5.92
CA LYS A 67 3.24 11.46 6.04
C LYS A 67 2.25 12.22 5.17
N THR A 68 1.25 11.49 4.69
CA THR A 68 0.02 12.00 4.07
C THR A 68 -1.18 11.33 4.76
N GLU A 69 -2.39 11.61 4.30
CA GLU A 69 -3.61 10.99 4.84
C GLU A 69 -3.61 9.46 4.75
N THR A 70 -3.00 8.91 3.69
CA THR A 70 -3.01 7.47 3.40
C THR A 70 -1.62 6.86 3.28
N SER A 71 -0.55 7.64 3.41
CA SER A 71 0.82 7.14 3.19
C SER A 71 1.78 7.61 4.27
N TRP A 72 2.72 6.74 4.64
CA TRP A 72 3.75 7.04 5.65
C TRP A 72 5.09 6.51 5.17
N THR A 73 6.09 7.38 5.20
CA THR A 73 7.48 7.04 4.86
C THR A 73 8.31 6.96 6.12
N ILE A 74 8.91 5.79 6.36
CA ILE A 74 9.83 5.57 7.48
C ILE A 74 11.25 5.33 6.97
N GLU A 75 12.24 5.73 7.77
CA GLU A 75 13.65 5.40 7.55
C GLU A 75 14.13 4.45 8.64
N LYS A 76 14.80 3.38 8.23
CA LYS A 76 15.46 2.42 9.13
C LYS A 76 16.76 1.95 8.49
N ASP A 77 17.85 1.99 9.25
CA ASP A 77 19.18 1.50 8.82
C ASP A 77 19.64 2.11 7.49
N GLY A 78 19.35 3.40 7.26
CA GLY A 78 19.70 4.13 6.03
C GLY A 78 18.83 3.80 4.81
N GLN A 79 17.78 2.99 4.96
CA GLN A 79 16.80 2.72 3.92
C GLN A 79 15.47 3.38 4.24
N THR A 80 14.87 4.02 3.23
CA THR A 80 13.50 4.55 3.29
C THR A 80 12.49 3.55 2.74
N GLN A 81 11.37 3.43 3.44
CA GLN A 81 10.24 2.58 3.06
C GLN A 81 8.97 3.40 3.16
N THR A 82 8.22 3.46 2.06
CA THR A 82 6.92 4.12 1.99
C THR A 82 5.82 3.07 1.97
N ILE A 83 4.81 3.28 2.81
CA ILE A 83 3.65 2.40 2.93
C ILE A 83 2.41 3.23 2.64
N THR A 84 1.62 2.80 1.67
CA THR A 84 0.35 3.42 1.32
C THR A 84 -0.78 2.46 1.69
N SER A 85 -1.70 2.94 2.52
CA SER A 85 -2.91 2.22 2.90
C SER A 85 -3.96 2.35 1.80
N GLU A 86 -4.55 1.24 1.44
CA GLU A 86 -5.70 1.10 0.54
C GLU A 86 -7.00 0.85 1.32
N ALA A 87 -6.94 0.90 2.66
CA ALA A 87 -8.10 0.75 3.52
C ALA A 87 -9.04 1.96 3.42
N ALA A 88 -10.35 1.70 3.46
CA ALA A 88 -11.38 2.74 3.53
C ALA A 88 -11.47 3.46 4.89
N PHE A 89 -10.64 3.05 5.87
CA PHE A 89 -10.61 3.62 7.21
C PHE A 89 -9.22 4.20 7.52
N ALA A 90 -9.19 5.27 8.31
CA ALA A 90 -7.95 5.83 8.84
C ALA A 90 -7.35 4.90 9.92
N PRO A 91 -6.00 4.83 10.02
CA PRO A 91 -5.36 4.03 11.05
C PRO A 91 -5.63 4.59 12.44
N THR A 92 -5.50 3.74 13.46
CA THR A 92 -5.51 4.20 14.85
C THR A 92 -4.12 4.71 15.25
N PHE A 93 -4.05 5.91 15.84
CA PHE A 93 -2.80 6.47 16.35
C PHE A 93 -2.71 6.23 17.86
N ILE A 94 -1.55 5.75 18.31
CA ILE A 94 -1.27 5.45 19.71
C ILE A 94 0.07 6.07 20.09
N SER A 95 0.13 6.80 21.19
CA SER A 95 1.40 7.17 21.82
C SER A 95 1.74 6.16 22.91
N ARG A 96 3.01 5.73 22.94
CA ARG A 96 3.58 4.91 24.01
C ARG A 96 4.65 5.72 24.73
N SER A 97 4.42 5.99 26.01
CA SER A 97 5.46 6.59 26.85
C SER A 97 6.42 5.52 27.38
N LYS A 98 7.73 5.68 27.10
CA LYS A 98 8.78 4.83 27.68
C LYS A 98 8.83 4.86 29.20
N ALA A 99 8.33 5.93 29.83
CA ALA A 99 8.35 6.10 31.27
C ALA A 99 7.22 5.34 32.00
N SER A 100 6.12 5.00 31.32
CA SER A 100 4.93 4.46 32.01
C SER A 100 4.30 3.22 31.38
N LEU A 101 4.84 2.67 30.26
CA LEU A 101 4.22 1.57 29.50
C LEU A 101 2.75 1.80 29.10
N ASN A 102 2.20 2.98 29.39
CA ASN A 102 0.83 3.34 29.08
C ASN A 102 0.71 3.62 27.59
N LEU A 103 -0.30 3.00 26.98
CA LEU A 103 -0.73 3.27 25.62
C LEU A 103 -1.88 4.28 25.69
N GLN A 104 -1.73 5.40 24.99
CA GLN A 104 -2.76 6.42 24.89
C GLN A 104 -3.16 6.59 23.43
N LYS A 105 -4.46 6.59 23.15
CA LYS A 105 -4.96 6.94 21.82
C LYS A 105 -4.73 8.43 21.60
N VAL A 106 -4.17 8.77 20.46
CA VAL A 106 -3.84 10.15 20.06
C VAL A 106 -4.44 10.46 18.69
N GLU A 107 -4.32 11.70 18.25
CA GLU A 107 -4.79 12.13 16.92
C GLU A 107 -3.65 12.05 15.89
N ASP A 108 -4.00 12.11 14.59
CA ASP A 108 -2.98 12.17 13.53
C ASP A 108 -2.12 13.44 13.63
N SER A 109 -2.67 14.53 14.16
CA SER A 109 -1.96 15.80 14.40
C SER A 109 -0.77 15.65 15.35
N ASP A 110 -0.81 14.67 16.26
CA ASP A 110 0.27 14.35 17.19
C ASP A 110 1.43 13.60 16.51
N LEU A 111 1.20 13.06 15.31
CA LEU A 111 2.20 12.34 14.53
C LEU A 111 3.18 13.33 13.86
N THR A 112 4.25 13.66 14.57
CA THR A 112 5.29 14.60 14.10
C THR A 112 6.40 13.90 13.32
N LEU A 113 6.96 14.57 12.30
CA LEU A 113 8.11 14.06 11.56
C LEU A 113 9.35 13.99 12.45
N GLY A 114 10.24 13.05 12.17
CA GLY A 114 11.46 12.79 12.94
C GLY A 114 11.24 11.89 14.17
N LEU A 115 10.00 11.55 14.50
CA LEU A 115 9.70 10.66 15.62
C LEU A 115 9.89 9.18 15.26
N PRO A 116 10.35 8.35 16.21
CA PRO A 116 10.32 6.91 16.07
C PRO A 116 8.87 6.40 16.09
N VAL A 117 8.53 5.60 15.09
CA VAL A 117 7.19 5.02 14.94
C VAL A 117 7.25 3.52 14.67
N THR A 118 6.22 2.82 15.11
CA THR A 118 5.92 1.44 14.71
C THR A 118 4.60 1.43 13.93
N ILE A 119 4.64 1.06 12.65
CA ILE A 119 3.47 0.97 11.76
C ILE A 119 3.06 -0.50 11.67
N SER A 120 1.84 -0.81 12.11
CA SER A 120 1.23 -2.14 11.96
C SER A 120 0.42 -2.19 10.68
N VAL A 121 0.77 -3.14 9.82
CA VAL A 121 0.22 -3.27 8.48
C VAL A 121 -0.33 -4.68 8.30
N SER A 122 -1.49 -4.74 7.66
CA SER A 122 -2.13 -5.98 7.23
C SER A 122 -2.14 -6.07 5.73
N LEU A 123 -1.76 -7.24 5.20
CA LEU A 123 -1.87 -7.57 3.79
C LEU A 123 -2.95 -8.65 3.62
N ASP A 124 -3.93 -8.37 2.77
CA ASP A 124 -4.83 -9.42 2.27
C ASP A 124 -4.09 -10.25 1.20
N PRO A 125 -3.81 -11.54 1.44
CA PRO A 125 -3.10 -12.38 0.47
C PRO A 125 -3.91 -12.65 -0.82
N ALA A 126 -5.23 -12.45 -0.81
CA ALA A 126 -6.06 -12.69 -1.99
C ALA A 126 -6.05 -11.51 -2.96
N SER A 127 -6.19 -10.29 -2.44
CA SER A 127 -6.24 -9.07 -3.25
C SER A 127 -4.89 -8.35 -3.36
N GLY A 128 -3.94 -8.65 -2.47
CA GLY A 128 -2.70 -7.90 -2.32
C GLY A 128 -2.88 -6.53 -1.64
N GLN A 129 -4.10 -6.20 -1.20
CA GLN A 129 -4.39 -4.90 -0.60
C GLN A 129 -3.65 -4.73 0.72
N ILE A 130 -3.08 -3.55 0.88
CA ILE A 130 -2.37 -3.12 2.08
C ILE A 130 -3.29 -2.25 2.93
N ALA A 131 -3.50 -2.62 4.18
CA ALA A 131 -4.24 -1.81 5.15
C ALA A 131 -3.34 -1.48 6.34
N VAL A 132 -3.10 -0.19 6.57
CA VAL A 132 -2.42 0.28 7.79
C VAL A 132 -3.43 0.32 8.92
N GLN A 133 -3.21 -0.48 9.96
CA GLN A 133 -4.17 -0.63 11.05
C GLN A 133 -3.88 0.33 12.20
N THR A 134 -2.61 0.43 12.59
CA THR A 134 -2.21 1.18 13.79
C THR A 134 -0.82 1.77 13.60
N ILE A 135 -0.65 3.01 14.05
CA ILE A 135 0.64 3.70 14.10
C ILE A 135 0.93 4.04 15.55
N ILE A 136 2.03 3.49 16.07
CA ILE A 136 2.49 3.73 17.43
C ILE A 136 3.64 4.73 17.40
N ILE A 137 3.54 5.81 18.16
CA ILE A 137 4.58 6.82 18.39
C ILE A 137 5.34 6.42 19.67
N GLU A 138 6.67 6.32 19.60
CA GLU A 138 7.53 5.83 20.71
C GLU A 138 8.30 6.94 21.45
#